data_AF-A0A7J6UHR0-F1
#
_entry.id   AF-A0A7J6UHR0-F1
#
_cell.length_a   1.000
_cell.length_b   1.000
_cell.length_c   1.000
_cell.angle_alpha   90.00
_cell.angle_beta   90.00
_cell.angle_gamma   90.00
#
_symmetry.space_group_name_H-M   'P 1'
#
loop_
_entity.id
_entity.type
_entity.pdbx_description
1 polymer ?
#
loop_
_entity_poly.entity_id
_entity_poly.type
_entity_poly.pdbx_seq_one_letter_code
_entity_poly.pdbx_strand_id
1 'polypeptide(L)'
;MPLSTQPTSKGASPPPPDKGKDLYAAGDYEGALKAWEMTLKSIGYINSKDAYAQDSSKQSEIDEIANRAELNAAQLCLRLRRWDDAVRHCDNVLKRHPLEAKALYRKATALRQKGEYDEVRK
;
A
#
# COMPACT_ATOMS: atom_id res chain seq x y z
N MET A 1 4.93 -47.58 -11.60
CA MET A 1 5.14 -46.20 -12.07
C MET A 1 4.52 -45.26 -11.05
N PRO A 2 5.26 -44.71 -10.08
CA PRO A 2 4.68 -43.75 -9.15
C PRO A 2 4.72 -42.34 -9.76
N LEU A 3 3.61 -41.64 -9.55
CA LEU A 3 3.26 -40.33 -10.07
C LEU A 3 4.27 -39.24 -9.67
N SER A 4 4.54 -38.34 -10.61
CA SER A 4 5.24 -37.06 -10.42
C SER A 4 4.64 -36.28 -9.24
N THR A 5 5.33 -36.27 -8.12
CA THR A 5 5.16 -35.26 -7.08
C THR A 5 5.73 -33.94 -7.61
N GLN A 6 4.85 -33.03 -8.03
CA GLN A 6 5.20 -31.63 -8.21
C GLN A 6 5.78 -31.09 -6.89
N PRO A 7 6.83 -30.26 -6.94
CA PRO A 7 7.32 -29.60 -5.73
C PRO A 7 6.24 -28.63 -5.24
N THR A 8 5.73 -28.89 -4.04
CA THR A 8 4.87 -27.97 -3.31
C THR A 8 5.60 -26.64 -3.16
N SER A 9 5.13 -25.61 -3.87
CA SER A 9 5.62 -24.26 -3.70
C SER A 9 5.41 -23.88 -2.24
N LYS A 10 6.51 -23.63 -1.51
CA LYS A 10 6.45 -23.13 -0.14
C LYS A 10 5.64 -21.84 -0.18
N GLY A 11 4.41 -21.94 0.32
CA GLY A 11 3.38 -20.93 0.16
C GLY A 11 3.81 -19.60 0.77
N ALA A 12 4.10 -18.63 -0.09
CA ALA A 12 3.69 -17.28 0.23
C ALA A 12 2.16 -17.35 0.37
N SER A 13 1.66 -17.00 1.56
CA SER A 13 0.24 -16.75 1.73
C SER A 13 -0.04 -15.33 1.21
N PRO A 14 -1.16 -15.08 0.51
CA PRO A 14 -1.53 -13.73 0.15
C PRO A 14 -1.57 -12.86 1.43
N PRO A 15 -1.21 -11.57 1.34
CA PRO A 15 -1.23 -10.70 2.50
C PRO A 15 -2.63 -10.72 3.15
N PRO A 16 -2.72 -10.76 4.48
CA PRO A 16 -4.00 -10.88 5.17
C PRO A 16 -4.94 -9.73 4.80
N PRO A 17 -6.26 -9.98 4.67
CA PRO A 17 -7.22 -8.99 4.24
C PRO A 17 -7.23 -7.79 5.20
N ASP A 18 -7.09 -6.61 4.62
CA ASP A 18 -7.32 -5.22 5.07
C ASP A 18 -7.42 -4.93 6.59
N LYS A 19 -6.62 -5.57 7.45
CA LYS A 19 -6.57 -5.32 8.91
C LYS A 19 -6.38 -3.84 9.26
N GLY A 20 -5.69 -3.10 8.40
CA GLY A 20 -5.51 -1.67 8.59
C GLY A 20 -6.83 -0.89 8.56
N LYS A 21 -7.84 -1.34 7.79
CA LYS A 21 -9.17 -0.73 7.76
C LYS A 21 -9.91 -0.89 9.07
N ASP A 22 -9.83 -2.07 9.69
CA ASP A 22 -10.49 -2.35 10.98
C ASP A 22 -9.86 -1.53 12.11
N LEU A 23 -8.52 -1.45 12.13
CA LEU A 23 -7.78 -0.61 13.07
C LEU A 23 -8.10 0.88 12.87
N TYR A 24 -8.20 1.32 11.61
CA TYR A 24 -8.59 2.69 11.28
C TYR A 24 -10.02 3.01 11.77
N ALA A 25 -10.95 2.07 11.63
CA ALA A 25 -12.31 2.20 12.14
C ALA A 25 -12.36 2.20 13.68
N ALA A 26 -11.46 1.45 14.33
CA ALA A 26 -11.29 1.47 15.79
C ALA A 26 -10.62 2.75 16.32
N GLY A 27 -10.13 3.63 15.43
CA GLY A 27 -9.43 4.87 15.81
C GLY A 27 -7.94 4.69 16.09
N ASP A 28 -7.42 3.46 15.98
CA ASP A 28 -5.99 3.18 16.10
C ASP A 28 -5.30 3.47 14.76
N TYR A 29 -4.96 4.74 14.59
CA TYR A 29 -4.30 5.25 13.39
C TYR A 29 -2.87 4.71 13.23
N GLU A 30 -2.07 4.68 14.30
CA GLU A 30 -0.69 4.19 14.19
C GLU A 30 -0.66 2.68 13.89
N GLY A 31 -1.53 1.90 14.53
CA GLY A 31 -1.70 0.48 14.24
C GLY A 31 -2.15 0.24 12.79
N ALA A 32 -3.10 1.04 12.30
CA ALA A 32 -3.57 0.96 10.92
C ALA A 32 -2.45 1.22 9.90
N LEU A 33 -1.65 2.28 10.11
CA LEU A 33 -0.51 2.60 9.24
C LEU A 33 0.49 1.45 9.22
N LYS A 34 0.86 0.94 10.39
CA LYS A 34 1.81 -0.17 10.53
C LYS A 34 1.30 -1.43 9.84
N ALA A 35 -0.01 -1.72 9.91
CA ALA A 35 -0.62 -2.84 9.22
C ALA A 35 -0.50 -2.70 7.69
N TRP A 36 -0.80 -1.51 7.14
CA TRP A 36 -0.64 -1.26 5.70
C TRP A 36 0.82 -1.31 5.26
N GLU A 37 1.76 -0.77 6.03
CA GLU A 37 3.20 -0.88 5.74
C GLU A 37 3.69 -2.33 5.75
N MET A 38 3.23 -3.15 6.70
CA MET A 38 3.54 -4.57 6.73
C MET A 38 3.02 -5.29 5.48
N THR A 39 1.77 -5.00 5.07
CA THR A 39 1.21 -5.52 3.83
C THR A 39 2.09 -5.17 2.63
N LEU A 40 2.49 -3.90 2.49
CA LEU A 40 3.35 -3.45 1.38
C LEU A 40 4.72 -4.11 1.41
N LYS A 41 5.32 -4.31 2.59
CA LYS A 41 6.59 -5.02 2.75
C LYS A 41 6.48 -6.50 2.34
N SER A 42 5.41 -7.18 2.73
CA SER A 42 5.12 -8.55 2.31
C SER A 42 4.96 -8.65 0.80
N ILE A 43 4.25 -7.70 0.19
CA ILE A 43 4.07 -7.64 -1.27
C ILE A 43 5.39 -7.40 -1.98
N GLY A 44 6.23 -6.49 -1.49
CA GLY A 44 7.58 -6.28 -2.02
C GLY A 44 8.44 -7.56 -1.95
N TYR A 45 8.31 -8.34 -0.87
CA TYR A 45 8.99 -9.63 -0.74
C TYR A 45 8.47 -10.69 -1.71
N ILE A 46 7.15 -10.74 -1.90
CA ILE A 46 6.50 -11.64 -2.86
C ILE A 46 6.96 -11.34 -4.29
N ASN A 47 6.96 -10.06 -4.67
CA ASN A 47 7.44 -9.60 -5.99
C ASN A 47 8.93 -9.91 -6.17
N SER A 48 9.75 -9.74 -5.13
CA SER A 48 11.18 -10.07 -5.18
C SER A 48 11.46 -11.58 -5.35
N LYS A 49 10.52 -12.44 -5.02
CA LYS A 49 10.65 -13.89 -5.16
C LYS A 49 10.01 -14.44 -6.44
N ASP A 50 9.43 -13.57 -7.26
CA ASP A 50 8.65 -13.94 -8.44
C ASP A 50 7.59 -15.02 -8.14
N ALA A 51 7.10 -15.06 -6.89
CA ALA A 51 6.33 -16.18 -6.37
C ALA A 51 4.98 -16.35 -7.09
N TYR A 52 4.45 -15.25 -7.64
CA TYR A 52 3.25 -15.22 -8.47
C TYR A 52 3.49 -14.61 -9.86
N ALA A 53 4.75 -14.49 -10.30
CA ALA A 53 5.07 -13.88 -11.60
C ALA A 53 4.43 -14.64 -12.77
N GLN A 54 4.17 -15.95 -12.62
CA GLN A 54 3.47 -16.76 -13.62
C GLN A 54 1.94 -16.73 -13.49
N ASP A 55 1.41 -16.27 -12.35
CA ASP A 55 -0.02 -16.18 -12.05
C ASP A 55 -0.50 -14.73 -12.21
N SER A 56 -0.77 -14.28 -13.45
CA SER A 56 -1.25 -12.90 -13.73
C SER A 56 -2.49 -12.52 -12.91
N SER A 57 -3.39 -13.47 -12.63
CA SER A 57 -4.58 -13.25 -11.79
C SER A 57 -4.20 -12.84 -10.36
N LYS A 58 -3.30 -13.59 -9.72
CA LYS A 58 -2.84 -13.29 -8.35
C LYS A 58 -2.01 -12.02 -8.30
N GLN A 59 -1.21 -11.77 -9.33
CA GLN A 59 -0.41 -10.56 -9.42
C GLN A 59 -1.30 -9.30 -9.46
N SER A 60 -2.37 -9.32 -10.26
CA SER A 60 -3.35 -8.23 -10.29
C SER A 60 -4.02 -8.02 -8.94
N GLU A 61 -4.41 -9.10 -8.25
CA GLU A 61 -5.01 -9.02 -6.91
C GLU A 61 -4.04 -8.39 -5.89
N ILE A 62 -2.76 -8.77 -5.94
CA ILE A 62 -1.71 -8.20 -5.09
C ILE A 62 -1.50 -6.72 -5.37
N ASP A 63 -1.46 -6.34 -6.64
CA ASP A 63 -1.31 -4.94 -7.06
C ASP A 63 -2.50 -4.10 -6.62
N GLU A 64 -3.73 -4.62 -6.71
CA GLU A 64 -4.93 -3.96 -6.22
C GLU A 64 -4.95 -3.83 -4.69
N ILE A 65 -4.51 -4.85 -3.94
CA ILE A 65 -4.37 -4.79 -2.48
C ILE A 65 -3.33 -3.73 -2.11
N ALA A 66 -2.18 -3.72 -2.78
CA ALA A 66 -1.13 -2.74 -2.54
C ALA A 66 -1.59 -1.32 -2.87
N ASN A 67 -2.32 -1.13 -3.97
CA ASN A 67 -2.89 0.16 -4.34
C ASN A 67 -3.86 0.67 -3.26
N ARG A 68 -4.80 -0.18 -2.83
CA ARG A 68 -5.73 0.17 -1.74
C ARG A 68 -5.01 0.51 -0.43
N ALA A 69 -4.01 -0.27 -0.05
CA ALA A 69 -3.23 -0.03 1.16
C ALA A 69 -2.48 1.31 1.11
N GLU A 70 -1.81 1.63 0.01
CA GLU A 70 -1.09 2.91 -0.18
C GLU A 70 -2.04 4.09 -0.19
N LEU A 71 -3.20 3.97 -0.85
CA LEU A 71 -4.23 5.01 -0.83
C LEU A 71 -4.69 5.27 0.61
N ASN A 72 -5.04 4.23 1.36
CA ASN A 72 -5.51 4.37 2.74
C ASN A 72 -4.42 4.93 3.66
N ALA A 73 -3.18 4.48 3.51
CA ALA A 73 -2.02 5.04 4.22
C ALA A 73 -1.84 6.53 3.90
N ALA A 74 -1.93 6.93 2.63
CA ALA A 74 -1.84 8.34 2.24
C ALA A 74 -2.94 9.20 2.89
N GLN A 75 -4.18 8.70 2.92
CA GLN A 75 -5.29 9.41 3.58
C GLN A 75 -5.05 9.59 5.06
N LEU A 76 -4.50 8.57 5.71
CA LEU A 76 -4.19 8.63 7.12
C LEU A 76 -3.01 9.57 7.40
N CYS A 77 -1.95 9.51 6.59
CA CYS A 77 -0.82 10.44 6.70
C CYS A 77 -1.26 11.90 6.54
N LEU A 78 -2.22 12.19 5.64
CA LEU A 78 -2.85 13.52 5.56
C LEU A 78 -3.53 13.91 6.88
N ARG A 79 -4.24 12.99 7.53
CA ARG A 79 -4.92 13.23 8.81
C ARG A 79 -3.92 13.47 9.95
N LEU A 80 -2.80 12.75 9.94
CA LEU A 80 -1.70 12.89 10.90
C LEU A 80 -0.76 14.07 10.61
N ARG A 81 -1.05 14.88 9.57
CA ARG A 81 -0.18 15.97 9.09
C ARG A 81 1.24 15.52 8.68
N ARG A 82 1.38 14.25 8.30
CA ARG A 82 2.61 13.67 7.74
C ARG A 82 2.60 13.85 6.23
N TRP A 83 2.79 15.09 5.79
CA TRP A 83 2.61 15.47 4.38
C TRP A 83 3.58 14.76 3.43
N ASP A 84 4.85 14.65 3.82
CA ASP A 84 5.88 13.95 3.04
C ASP A 84 5.56 12.47 2.81
N ASP A 85 5.12 11.78 3.86
CA ASP A 85 4.74 10.37 3.75
C ASP A 85 3.49 10.20 2.88
N ALA A 86 2.51 11.10 3.02
CA ALA A 86 1.32 11.08 2.16
C ALA A 86 1.68 11.22 0.68
N VAL A 87 2.60 12.13 0.34
CA VAL A 87 3.10 12.30 -1.03
C VAL A 87 3.80 11.04 -1.52
N ARG A 88 4.69 10.46 -0.70
CA ARG A 88 5.42 9.23 -1.04
C ARG A 88 4.47 8.07 -1.35
N HIS A 89 3.44 7.86 -0.53
CA HIS A 89 2.42 6.83 -0.76
C HIS A 89 1.64 7.09 -2.05
N CYS A 90 1.24 8.34 -2.30
CA CYS A 90 0.54 8.69 -3.55
C CYS A 90 1.43 8.46 -4.78
N ASP A 91 2.72 8.81 -4.73
CA ASP A 91 3.65 8.56 -5.83
C ASP A 91 3.81 7.07 -6.14
N ASN A 92 3.83 6.20 -5.12
CA ASN A 92 3.85 4.75 -5.34
C ASN A 92 2.60 4.21 -6.01
N VAL A 93 1.44 4.81 -5.75
CA VAL A 93 0.19 4.48 -6.47
C VAL A 93 0.28 4.95 -7.91
N LEU A 94 0.69 6.21 -8.13
CA LEU A 94 0.76 6.82 -9.46
C LEU A 94 1.77 6.15 -10.39
N LYS A 95 2.84 5.55 -9.85
CA LYS A 95 3.77 4.73 -10.65
C LYS A 95 3.11 3.51 -11.30
N ARG A 96 2.06 2.96 -10.67
CA ARG A 96 1.30 1.79 -11.15
C ARG A 96 0.03 2.19 -11.88
N HIS A 97 -0.68 3.15 -11.30
CA HIS A 97 -1.93 3.70 -11.81
C HIS A 97 -1.79 5.22 -11.94
N PRO A 98 -1.18 5.71 -13.03
CA PRO A 98 -0.90 7.14 -13.21
C PRO A 98 -2.17 8.01 -13.27
N LEU A 99 -3.32 7.39 -13.56
CA LEU A 99 -4.63 8.05 -13.65
C LEU A 99 -5.49 7.85 -12.39
N GLU A 100 -4.93 7.38 -11.27
CA GLU A 100 -5.67 7.21 -10.02
C GLU A 100 -6.04 8.57 -9.42
N ALA A 101 -7.29 8.98 -9.62
CA ALA A 101 -7.81 10.27 -9.19
C ALA A 101 -7.67 10.49 -7.68
N LYS A 102 -7.83 9.44 -6.87
CA LYS A 102 -7.69 9.54 -5.40
C LYS A 102 -6.25 9.87 -5.00
N ALA A 103 -5.27 9.27 -5.67
CA ALA A 103 -3.86 9.51 -5.40
C ALA A 103 -3.45 10.93 -5.82
N LEU A 104 -3.89 11.38 -7.00
CA LEU A 104 -3.63 12.75 -7.47
C LEU A 104 -4.22 13.79 -6.51
N TYR A 105 -5.48 13.62 -6.13
CA TYR A 105 -6.17 14.53 -5.21
C TYR A 105 -5.48 14.58 -3.83
N ARG A 106 -5.11 13.41 -3.28
CA ARG A 106 -4.42 13.32 -1.99
C ARG A 106 -3.02 13.92 -2.04
N LYS A 107 -2.27 13.68 -3.12
CA LYS A 107 -0.94 14.28 -3.34
C LYS A 107 -1.01 15.80 -3.41
N ALA A 108 -1.93 16.34 -4.21
CA ALA A 108 -2.13 17.78 -4.32
C ALA A 108 -2.49 18.41 -2.96
N THR A 109 -3.38 17.76 -2.21
CA THR A 109 -3.77 18.18 -0.86
C THR A 109 -2.56 18.18 0.09
N ALA A 110 -1.74 17.13 0.08
CA ALA A 110 -0.55 17.03 0.92
C ALA A 110 0.47 18.14 0.61
N LEU A 111 0.72 18.41 -0.67
CA LEU A 111 1.66 19.44 -1.12
C LEU A 111 1.20 20.84 -0.73
N ARG A 112 -0.10 21.14 -0.91
CA ARG A 112 -0.67 22.43 -0.50
C ARG A 112 -0.53 22.65 1.00
N GLN A 113 -0.94 21.66 1.79
CA GLN A 113 -0.82 21.74 3.25
C GLN A 113 0.64 21.88 3.68
N LYS A 114 1.56 21.13 3.07
CA LYS A 114 2.99 21.24 3.37
C LYS A 114 3.52 22.66 3.13
N GLY A 115 3.16 23.28 2.01
CA GLY A 115 3.57 24.66 1.69
C GLY A 115 3.03 25.68 2.69
N GLU A 116 1.74 25.60 3.04
CA GLU A 116 1.13 26.48 4.04
C GLU A 116 1.77 26.30 5.43
N TYR A 117 2.10 25.06 5.82
CA TYR A 117 2.77 24.78 7.09
C TYR A 117 4.22 25.29 7.14
N ASP A 118 4.95 25.25 6.03
CA ASP A 118 6.31 25.76 5.93
C ASP A 118 6.33 27.29 6.01
N GLU A 119 5.36 27.95 5.36
CA GLU A 119 5.21 29.41 5.37
C GLU A 119 4.84 29.95 6.76
N VAL A 120 3.98 29.26 7.51
CA VAL A 120 3.56 29.66 8.88
C VAL A 120 4.68 29.50 9.92
N ARG A 121 5.71 28.69 9.66
CA ARG A 121 6.83 28.47 10.60
C ARG A 121 8.03 29.42 10.41
N LYS A 122 7.97 30.32 9.43
CA LYS A 122 8.96 31.39 9.24
C LYS A 122 8.61 32.64 10.04
#